data_AF-A0A5B0RS63-F1
#
_entry.id   AF-A0A5B0RS63-F1
#
_cell.length_a   1.000
_cell.length_b   1.000
_cell.length_c   1.000
_cell.angle_alpha   90.00
_cell.angle_beta   90.00
_cell.angle_gamma   90.00
#
_symmetry.space_group_name_H-M   'P 1'
#
loop_
_entity.id
_entity.type
_entity.pdbx_description
1 polymer ?
#
loop_
_entity_poly.entity_id
_entity_poly.type
_entity_poly.pdbx_seq_one_letter_code
_entity_poly.pdbx_strand_id
1 'polypeptide(L)'
;MAFRLSTLILVGLFVCLSNVSAASARPETGSPNLRRRDPALAKSPSGNYAPTYIQCPQDPFVRAPNDKQNQQTRLGKGESDYIKDKAAQSIPLWQKYLENVKLENFNIDDFLKSAKQSGGVAALTLPNIGLALSGGGMRALCFSGSILDSFDSRNQKANEAKVGGILQLANYAVGVSGASWLLGSWATSNFPQIQTLVPNWRLSEDNSLWDWNIAKDYWSHYKTVQEKRKAGFPVSIVDAWGRILSRHFINEPDKKNSQKGKEVLWSSIRETSGYKRRDVPFVMAVTTSRPDKGEPFTPESPTYEFSAEEFGIFNPYLNASIPIEHLGSTHTAGNPDPQGCVAGFDNAGFVMGMSSNIFSRGDSPRHEKRPKYLTAVRTFINDINFEGKIPNAFKGLGKTSAFQSARYQDTDRDLILMADSGLIHENIPLFPLIQPERKLDVIIALDASADGSDEDDPNLYTYPNGTHMYSIYTKTKLPPYKGYHMPSIPNALDGTFTKLGYNKRPTFFGCEDRQGPLIVYLPNYYATGKTNTVTTKISYKPEEIDEFFFNGFALATQSMGPTQNKDWPMCLACALVDRQVLRNSAVRSAQCQACFKAYCDAP
;
A
#
# COMPACT_ATOMS: atom_id res chain seq x y z
N MET A 1 44.11 12.75 47.90
CA MET A 1 44.48 11.38 47.49
C MET A 1 44.32 11.33 45.97
N ALA A 2 45.44 11.27 45.23
CA ALA A 2 45.60 11.12 43.76
C ALA A 2 44.64 11.94 42.85
N PHE A 3 44.91 13.17 42.37
CA PHE A 3 46.05 13.78 41.66
C PHE A 3 46.35 13.23 40.24
N ARG A 4 46.04 14.08 39.24
CA ARG A 4 46.74 14.29 37.93
C ARG A 4 46.60 13.16 36.87
N LEU A 5 46.57 13.39 35.55
CA LEU A 5 47.25 14.37 34.67
C LEU A 5 46.46 14.36 33.32
N SER A 6 45.86 15.46 32.87
CA SER A 6 46.37 16.45 31.89
C SER A 6 46.29 16.07 30.40
N THR A 7 45.65 17.00 29.70
CA THR A 7 45.57 17.28 28.27
C THR A 7 46.93 17.58 27.63
N LEU A 8 47.04 17.27 26.32
CA LEU A 8 47.94 17.83 25.28
C LEU A 8 49.45 17.56 25.39
N ILE A 9 50.05 17.03 24.31
CA ILE A 9 51.23 17.57 23.60
C ILE A 9 51.70 16.62 22.45
N LEU A 10 51.93 17.25 21.28
CA LEU A 10 52.73 16.87 20.07
C LEU A 10 52.31 15.62 19.25
N VAL A 11 51.91 15.70 17.98
CA VAL A 11 52.59 16.19 16.74
C VAL A 11 53.91 15.45 16.45
N GLY A 12 53.90 14.65 15.37
CA GLY A 12 55.09 14.30 14.59
C GLY A 12 55.24 12.79 14.28
N LEU A 13 54.84 12.34 13.09
CA LEU A 13 55.77 12.05 11.99
C LEU A 13 55.03 11.51 10.75
N PHE A 14 55.16 12.28 9.66
CA PHE A 14 55.02 11.83 8.28
C PHE A 14 56.21 10.92 7.89
N VAL A 15 56.01 10.08 6.87
CA VAL A 15 56.93 9.73 5.76
C VAL A 15 56.96 8.22 5.43
N CYS A 16 56.54 7.93 4.18
CA CYS A 16 56.87 6.83 3.26
C CYS A 16 56.59 5.37 3.64
N LEU A 17 55.70 4.75 2.85
CA LEU A 17 56.12 3.76 1.85
C LEU A 17 55.02 3.56 0.79
N SER A 18 55.31 4.10 -0.38
CA SER A 18 54.75 3.70 -1.66
C SER A 18 55.17 2.28 -2.01
N ASN A 19 54.24 1.42 -2.44
CA ASN A 19 54.37 0.66 -3.71
C ASN A 19 53.11 -0.17 -4.05
N VAL A 20 52.44 0.31 -5.10
CA VAL A 20 51.87 -0.40 -6.27
C VAL A 20 51.23 -1.78 -6.08
N SER A 21 49.93 -1.86 -6.34
CA SER A 21 49.34 -2.94 -7.15
C SER A 21 48.13 -2.41 -7.92
N ALA A 22 48.11 -2.73 -9.20
CA ALA A 22 47.30 -2.14 -10.26
C ALA A 22 45.78 -2.21 -10.01
N ALA A 23 45.11 -1.06 -10.10
CA ALA A 23 43.67 -0.99 -10.28
C ALA A 23 43.37 -1.20 -11.77
N SER A 24 42.62 -2.26 -12.10
CA SER A 24 41.99 -2.34 -13.42
C SER A 24 40.88 -1.30 -13.49
N ALA A 25 40.90 -0.49 -14.54
CA ALA A 25 39.86 0.48 -14.82
C ALA A 25 38.54 -0.28 -15.07
N ARG A 26 37.59 -0.15 -14.14
CA ARG A 26 36.18 -0.45 -14.43
C ARG A 26 35.63 0.66 -15.33
N PRO A 27 34.82 0.32 -16.35
CA PRO A 27 34.28 1.32 -17.27
C PRO A 27 33.35 2.27 -16.49
N GLU A 28 33.57 3.57 -16.69
CA GLU A 28 32.65 4.63 -16.26
C GLU A 28 31.27 4.35 -16.85
N THR A 29 30.35 3.90 -16.00
CA THR A 29 28.93 3.93 -16.34
C THR A 29 28.48 5.38 -16.20
N GLY A 30 28.15 6.00 -17.34
CA GLY A 30 27.72 7.39 -17.40
C GLY A 30 26.62 7.67 -16.38
N SER A 31 26.81 8.74 -15.59
CA SER A 31 25.81 9.20 -14.63
C SER A 31 24.51 9.51 -15.39
N PRO A 32 23.39 8.82 -15.11
CA PRO A 32 22.13 9.14 -15.74
C PRO A 32 21.76 10.56 -15.33
N ASN A 33 21.48 11.44 -16.30
CA ASN A 33 21.01 12.82 -16.11
C ASN A 33 20.07 12.92 -14.90
N LEU A 34 20.61 13.31 -13.74
CA LEU A 34 19.87 13.40 -12.47
C LEU A 34 18.96 14.62 -12.55
N ARG A 35 17.78 14.48 -13.17
CA ARG A 35 16.70 15.46 -13.01
C ARG A 35 16.39 15.56 -11.53
N ARG A 36 16.50 16.77 -10.97
CA ARG A 36 16.08 17.08 -9.60
C ARG A 36 14.61 16.69 -9.46
N ARG A 37 14.32 15.78 -8.53
CA ARG A 37 12.97 15.27 -8.29
C ARG A 37 12.08 16.35 -7.71
N ASP A 38 10.78 16.18 -7.91
CA ASP A 38 9.80 17.05 -7.26
C ASP A 38 9.81 16.77 -5.76
N PRO A 39 10.00 17.81 -4.92
CA PRO A 39 9.86 17.66 -3.49
C PRO A 39 8.39 17.46 -3.11
N ALA A 40 8.17 16.80 -1.96
CA ALA A 40 6.87 16.73 -1.34
C ALA A 40 6.35 18.12 -0.98
N LEU A 41 5.03 18.27 -1.09
CA LEU A 41 4.34 19.54 -0.88
C LEU A 41 4.05 19.72 0.61
N ALA A 42 4.76 20.67 1.23
CA ALA A 42 4.51 21.17 2.58
C ALA A 42 3.25 22.06 2.59
N LYS A 43 2.14 21.54 3.11
CA LYS A 43 0.80 22.14 3.00
C LYS A 43 0.01 22.16 4.30
N SER A 44 0.61 21.75 5.42
CA SER A 44 -0.04 21.86 6.74
C SER A 44 -0.46 23.30 7.02
N PRO A 45 -1.75 23.57 7.33
CA PRO A 45 -2.25 24.92 7.57
C PRO A 45 -1.59 25.63 8.76
N SER A 46 -1.11 24.87 9.75
CA SER A 46 -0.41 25.41 10.93
C SER A 46 1.08 25.70 10.67
N GLY A 47 1.61 25.30 9.51
CA GLY A 47 3.06 25.30 9.23
C GLY A 47 3.86 24.32 10.09
N ASN A 48 3.19 23.41 10.80
CA ASN A 48 3.81 22.41 11.67
C ASN A 48 2.98 21.09 11.70
N TYR A 49 3.33 20.18 12.61
CA TYR A 49 2.68 18.87 12.74
C TYR A 49 1.34 18.91 13.46
N ALA A 50 1.12 19.89 14.34
CA ALA A 50 -0.14 20.03 15.07
C ALA A 50 -1.26 20.47 14.11
N PRO A 51 -2.41 19.79 14.14
CA PRO A 51 -3.62 20.23 13.43
C PRO A 51 -4.10 21.59 13.96
N THR A 52 -4.99 22.23 13.22
CA THR A 52 -5.65 23.48 13.65
C THR A 52 -7.14 23.43 13.36
N TYR A 53 -7.91 24.17 14.16
CA TYR A 53 -9.32 24.43 13.86
C TYR A 53 -9.44 25.44 12.71
N ILE A 54 -10.42 25.20 11.84
CA ILE A 54 -10.80 26.03 10.71
C ILE A 54 -12.33 26.11 10.63
N GLN A 55 -12.84 27.04 9.84
CA GLN A 55 -14.25 27.06 9.50
C GLN A 55 -14.63 25.80 8.71
N CYS A 56 -15.70 25.12 9.12
CA CYS A 56 -16.21 23.97 8.38
C CYS A 56 -16.70 24.37 6.98
N PRO A 57 -16.55 23.48 5.98
CA PRO A 57 -17.10 23.69 4.65
C PRO A 57 -18.63 23.79 4.69
N GLN A 58 -19.21 24.46 3.70
CA GLN A 58 -20.67 24.63 3.57
C GLN A 58 -21.37 23.37 3.02
N ASP A 59 -20.62 22.51 2.33
CA ASP A 59 -21.09 21.21 1.84
C ASP A 59 -21.20 20.18 2.98
N PRO A 60 -22.08 19.17 2.86
CA PRO A 60 -22.22 18.14 3.90
C PRO A 60 -20.88 17.47 4.18
N PHE A 61 -20.36 17.70 5.40
CA PHE A 61 -19.05 17.26 5.86
C PHE A 61 -18.86 15.75 5.79
N VAL A 62 -19.89 14.99 6.18
CA VAL A 62 -19.93 13.53 6.05
C VAL A 62 -20.81 13.18 4.86
N ARG A 63 -20.30 12.35 3.95
CA ARG A 63 -21.11 11.74 2.90
C ARG A 63 -22.22 10.90 3.55
N ALA A 64 -23.45 11.08 3.05
CA ALA A 64 -24.63 10.43 3.61
C ALA A 64 -24.40 8.91 3.79
N PRO A 65 -24.57 8.38 5.03
CA PRO A 65 -24.33 6.98 5.32
C PRO A 65 -25.17 6.06 4.45
N ASN A 66 -24.51 5.12 3.79
CA ASN A 66 -25.14 4.15 2.91
C ASN A 66 -25.94 4.81 1.77
N ASP A 67 -25.50 5.96 1.27
CA ASP A 67 -26.08 6.59 0.08
C ASP A 67 -26.02 5.61 -1.11
N LYS A 68 -27.18 5.36 -1.74
CA LYS A 68 -27.33 4.36 -2.80
C LYS A 68 -27.77 4.98 -4.12
N GLN A 69 -27.18 4.50 -5.21
CA GLN A 69 -27.63 4.72 -6.58
C GLN A 69 -27.81 3.37 -7.25
N ASN A 70 -29.00 3.11 -7.83
CA ASN A 70 -29.35 1.82 -8.43
C ASN A 70 -29.07 0.63 -7.49
N GLN A 71 -29.46 0.76 -6.22
CA GLN A 71 -29.26 -0.21 -5.14
C GLN A 71 -27.80 -0.48 -4.71
N GLN A 72 -26.82 0.13 -5.37
CA GLN A 72 -25.40 0.07 -5.03
C GLN A 72 -25.00 1.30 -4.22
N THR A 73 -24.03 1.18 -3.32
CA THR A 73 -23.49 2.35 -2.62
C THR A 73 -22.87 3.31 -3.64
N ARG A 74 -22.79 4.59 -3.33
CA ARG A 74 -22.07 5.54 -4.18
C ARG A 74 -20.63 5.70 -3.70
N LEU A 75 -19.69 5.72 -4.66
CA LEU A 75 -18.33 6.17 -4.42
C LEU A 75 -18.33 7.66 -4.06
N GLY A 76 -17.30 8.11 -3.33
CA GLY A 76 -17.05 9.53 -3.14
C GLY A 76 -16.85 10.24 -4.48
N LYS A 77 -17.19 11.54 -4.54
CA LYS A 77 -17.09 12.33 -5.77
C LYS A 77 -15.65 12.38 -6.29
N GLY A 78 -14.68 12.61 -5.42
CA GLY A 78 -13.25 12.66 -5.79
C GLY A 78 -12.76 11.35 -6.42
N GLU A 79 -13.10 10.20 -5.82
CA GLU A 79 -12.78 8.88 -6.40
C GLU A 79 -13.50 8.69 -7.76
N SER A 80 -14.82 8.92 -7.80
CA SER A 80 -15.60 8.74 -9.04
C SER A 80 -15.11 9.61 -10.19
N ASP A 81 -14.77 10.87 -9.93
CA ASP A 81 -14.26 11.79 -10.95
C ASP A 81 -12.85 11.39 -11.40
N TYR A 82 -11.97 11.00 -10.46
CA TYR A 82 -10.62 10.53 -10.79
C TYR A 82 -10.62 9.33 -11.73
N ILE A 83 -11.42 8.31 -11.40
CA ILE A 83 -11.47 7.06 -12.17
C ILE A 83 -12.11 7.29 -13.53
N LYS A 84 -13.17 8.10 -13.60
CA LYS A 84 -13.80 8.50 -14.86
C LYS A 84 -12.79 9.19 -15.79
N ASP A 85 -12.11 10.22 -15.30
CA ASP A 85 -11.14 10.99 -16.09
C ASP A 85 -9.97 10.11 -16.55
N LYS A 86 -9.45 9.28 -15.64
CA LYS A 86 -8.33 8.38 -15.95
C LYS A 86 -8.71 7.36 -17.01
N ALA A 87 -9.86 6.72 -16.89
CA ALA A 87 -10.31 5.73 -17.86
C ALA A 87 -10.48 6.36 -19.25
N ALA A 88 -11.02 7.57 -19.33
CA ALA A 88 -11.17 8.31 -20.58
C ALA A 88 -9.82 8.56 -21.27
N GLN A 89 -8.77 8.85 -20.50
CA GLN A 89 -7.42 9.12 -20.99
C GLN A 89 -6.63 7.84 -21.34
N SER A 90 -7.10 6.66 -20.91
CA SER A 90 -6.37 5.39 -21.07
C SER A 90 -6.55 4.70 -22.42
N ILE A 91 -7.41 5.18 -23.32
CA ILE A 91 -7.61 4.59 -24.67
C ILE A 91 -6.27 4.43 -25.43
N PRO A 92 -5.46 5.49 -25.63
CA PRO A 92 -4.17 5.35 -26.32
C PRO A 92 -3.16 4.49 -25.55
N LEU A 93 -3.26 4.44 -24.21
CA LEU A 93 -2.39 3.61 -23.39
C LEU A 93 -2.70 2.12 -23.59
N TRP A 94 -3.99 1.76 -23.65
CA TRP A 94 -4.43 0.40 -23.96
C TRP A 94 -4.00 -0.03 -25.35
N GLN A 95 -4.19 0.84 -26.36
CA GLN A 95 -3.74 0.56 -27.71
C GLN A 95 -2.23 0.27 -27.75
N LYS A 96 -1.41 1.16 -27.18
CA LYS A 96 0.05 1.01 -27.13
C LYS A 96 0.48 -0.28 -26.41
N TYR A 97 -0.14 -0.62 -25.29
CA TYR A 97 0.18 -1.84 -24.54
C TYR A 97 -0.13 -3.09 -25.36
N LEU A 98 -1.31 -3.16 -26.00
CA LEU A 98 -1.73 -4.31 -26.79
C LEU A 98 -0.89 -4.48 -28.07
N GLU A 99 -0.51 -3.37 -28.72
CA GLU A 99 0.43 -3.35 -29.86
C GLU A 99 1.82 -3.88 -29.46
N ASN A 100 2.25 -3.63 -28.22
CA ASN A 100 3.54 -4.13 -27.70
C ASN A 100 3.50 -5.63 -27.39
N VAL A 101 2.43 -6.10 -26.73
CA VAL A 101 2.29 -7.51 -26.34
C VAL A 101 2.15 -8.41 -27.56
N LYS A 102 1.39 -7.98 -28.58
CA LYS A 102 1.09 -8.70 -29.83
C LYS A 102 0.39 -10.04 -29.57
N LEU A 103 -0.82 -9.98 -29.00
CA LEU A 103 -1.68 -11.15 -28.83
C LEU A 103 -2.06 -11.76 -30.19
N GLU A 104 -2.01 -13.07 -30.30
CA GLU A 104 -2.33 -13.80 -31.53
C GLU A 104 -3.84 -13.77 -31.81
N ASN A 105 -4.21 -13.52 -33.06
CA ASN A 105 -5.60 -13.45 -33.51
C ASN A 105 -6.48 -12.50 -32.67
N PHE A 106 -5.89 -11.40 -32.18
CA PHE A 106 -6.56 -10.39 -31.38
C PHE A 106 -6.64 -9.06 -32.14
N ASN A 107 -7.84 -8.64 -32.52
CA ASN A 107 -8.04 -7.35 -33.20
C ASN A 107 -8.18 -6.22 -32.17
N ILE A 108 -7.14 -5.37 -32.09
CA ILE A 108 -7.08 -4.24 -31.16
C ILE A 108 -8.16 -3.19 -31.47
N ASP A 109 -8.44 -2.94 -32.75
CA ASP A 109 -9.44 -1.96 -33.15
C ASP A 109 -10.86 -2.41 -32.79
N ASP A 110 -11.17 -3.70 -32.98
CA ASP A 110 -12.45 -4.25 -32.53
C ASP A 110 -12.58 -4.21 -31.01
N PHE A 111 -11.51 -4.55 -30.28
CA PHE A 111 -11.49 -4.49 -28.82
C PHE A 111 -11.74 -3.07 -28.29
N LEU A 112 -11.10 -2.06 -28.88
CA LEU A 112 -11.20 -0.66 -28.47
C LEU A 112 -12.35 0.11 -29.13
N LYS A 113 -13.11 -0.52 -30.04
CA LYS A 113 -14.16 0.14 -30.84
C LYS A 113 -15.15 0.93 -29.97
N SER A 114 -15.69 0.30 -28.93
CA SER A 114 -16.66 0.93 -28.02
C SER A 114 -16.05 2.13 -27.29
N ALA A 115 -14.81 2.00 -26.81
CA ALA A 115 -14.11 3.09 -26.13
C ALA A 115 -13.79 4.26 -27.08
N LYS A 116 -13.39 3.96 -28.33
CA LYS A 116 -13.12 4.98 -29.36
C LYS A 116 -14.39 5.71 -29.80
N GLN A 117 -15.55 5.04 -29.81
CA GLN A 117 -16.83 5.61 -30.25
C GLN A 117 -17.59 6.34 -29.15
N SER A 118 -17.59 5.79 -27.94
CA SER A 118 -18.44 6.24 -26.82
C SER A 118 -17.66 6.79 -25.63
N GLY A 119 -16.33 6.85 -25.72
CA GLY A 119 -15.43 7.28 -24.65
C GLY A 119 -14.94 6.13 -23.76
N GLY A 120 -13.77 6.33 -23.16
CA GLY A 120 -13.14 5.38 -22.24
C GLY A 120 -13.82 5.42 -20.87
N VAL A 121 -14.44 4.31 -20.47
CA VAL A 121 -15.16 4.16 -19.20
C VAL A 121 -14.75 2.84 -18.57
N ALA A 122 -14.19 2.91 -17.36
CA ALA A 122 -13.75 1.75 -16.60
C ALA A 122 -14.92 0.78 -16.37
N ALA A 123 -14.67 -0.51 -16.59
CA ALA A 123 -15.64 -1.60 -16.45
C ALA A 123 -16.85 -1.52 -17.39
N LEU A 124 -16.81 -0.64 -18.40
CA LEU A 124 -17.85 -0.54 -19.43
C LEU A 124 -17.26 -0.65 -20.83
N THR A 125 -16.36 0.24 -21.20
CA THR A 125 -15.71 0.25 -22.53
C THR A 125 -14.23 -0.10 -22.47
N LEU A 126 -13.61 -0.01 -21.28
CA LEU A 126 -12.24 -0.43 -21.01
C LEU A 126 -12.15 -1.29 -19.75
N PRO A 127 -11.13 -2.16 -19.62
CA PRO A 127 -10.89 -2.90 -18.39
C PRO A 127 -10.58 -1.98 -17.19
N ASN A 128 -11.04 -2.39 -16.01
CA ASN A 128 -10.77 -1.71 -14.75
C ASN A 128 -9.83 -2.54 -13.86
N ILE A 129 -8.60 -2.04 -13.65
CA ILE A 129 -7.52 -2.79 -13.00
C ILE A 129 -7.18 -2.16 -11.65
N GLY A 130 -7.09 -3.00 -10.61
CA GLY A 130 -6.56 -2.64 -9.30
C GLY A 130 -5.27 -3.38 -8.95
N LEU A 131 -4.40 -2.74 -8.18
CA LEU A 131 -3.20 -3.32 -7.60
C LEU A 131 -3.40 -3.44 -6.07
N ALA A 132 -3.28 -4.64 -5.52
CA ALA A 132 -3.31 -4.90 -4.08
C ALA A 132 -1.88 -5.21 -3.61
N LEU A 133 -1.32 -4.38 -2.75
CA LEU A 133 0.09 -4.45 -2.35
C LEU A 133 0.17 -4.81 -0.87
N SER A 134 0.77 -5.95 -0.56
CA SER A 134 0.71 -6.49 0.79
C SER A 134 1.56 -5.75 1.81
N GLY A 135 1.31 -6.00 3.09
CA GLY A 135 2.20 -5.62 4.18
C GLY A 135 3.39 -6.57 4.34
N GLY A 136 4.32 -6.19 5.23
CA GLY A 136 5.59 -6.91 5.43
C GLY A 136 6.81 -6.01 5.62
N GLY A 137 6.62 -4.77 6.08
CA GLY A 137 7.70 -3.81 6.30
C GLY A 137 8.53 -3.52 5.05
N MET A 138 9.84 -3.40 5.21
CA MET A 138 10.75 -3.07 4.10
C MET A 138 10.79 -4.13 3.00
N ARG A 139 10.60 -5.41 3.36
CA ARG A 139 10.49 -6.51 2.38
C ARG A 139 9.36 -6.23 1.41
N ALA A 140 8.18 -5.93 1.94
CA ALA A 140 7.00 -5.65 1.13
C ALA A 140 7.15 -4.37 0.31
N LEU A 141 7.79 -3.33 0.86
CA LEU A 141 8.13 -2.11 0.13
C LEU A 141 9.06 -2.40 -1.06
N CYS A 142 10.14 -3.15 -0.85
CA CYS A 142 11.11 -3.46 -1.92
C CYS A 142 10.51 -4.39 -2.97
N PHE A 143 9.81 -5.46 -2.55
CA PHE A 143 9.13 -6.39 -3.46
C PHE A 143 8.04 -5.70 -4.28
N SER A 144 7.13 -4.99 -3.62
CA SER A 144 6.07 -4.28 -4.33
C SER A 144 6.66 -3.22 -5.27
N GLY A 145 7.68 -2.49 -4.81
CA GLY A 145 8.38 -1.48 -5.59
C GLY A 145 9.02 -2.06 -6.84
N SER A 146 9.65 -3.22 -6.75
CA SER A 146 10.28 -3.86 -7.91
C SER A 146 9.27 -4.38 -8.93
N ILE A 147 8.12 -4.90 -8.50
CA ILE A 147 7.04 -5.27 -9.43
C ILE A 147 6.43 -4.05 -10.11
N LEU A 148 6.13 -2.98 -9.36
CA LEU A 148 5.60 -1.74 -9.95
C LEU A 148 6.56 -1.13 -10.96
N ASP A 149 7.86 -1.11 -10.65
CA ASP A 149 8.90 -0.65 -11.56
C ASP A 149 8.98 -1.49 -12.85
N SER A 150 8.74 -2.79 -12.72
CA SER A 150 8.69 -3.74 -13.84
C SER A 150 7.41 -3.62 -14.67
N PHE A 151 6.38 -2.94 -14.17
CA PHE A 151 5.15 -2.62 -14.92
C PHE A 151 5.13 -1.18 -15.46
N ASP A 152 6.15 -0.38 -15.16
CA ASP A 152 6.24 1.01 -15.57
C ASP A 152 6.70 1.14 -17.02
N SER A 153 5.91 1.78 -17.89
CA SER A 153 6.31 2.04 -19.29
C SER A 153 7.51 2.99 -19.42
N ARG A 154 7.89 3.69 -18.33
CA ARG A 154 9.09 4.52 -18.30
C ARG A 154 10.36 3.68 -18.08
N ASN A 155 10.23 2.40 -17.70
CA ASN A 155 11.32 1.44 -17.62
C ASN A 155 11.46 0.72 -18.97
N GLN A 156 12.60 0.91 -19.64
CA GLN A 156 12.85 0.33 -20.96
C GLN A 156 12.88 -1.21 -20.94
N LYS A 157 13.43 -1.82 -19.87
CA LYS A 157 13.47 -3.28 -19.73
C LYS A 157 12.06 -3.87 -19.57
N ALA A 158 11.16 -3.14 -18.90
CA ALA A 158 9.76 -3.53 -18.77
C ALA A 158 9.04 -3.53 -20.12
N ASN A 159 9.31 -2.53 -20.97
CA ASN A 159 8.76 -2.47 -22.33
C ASN A 159 9.25 -3.63 -23.20
N GLU A 160 10.55 -3.94 -23.13
CA GLU A 160 11.16 -5.08 -23.84
C GLU A 160 10.60 -6.42 -23.37
N ALA A 161 10.32 -6.55 -22.07
CA ALA A 161 9.66 -7.71 -21.49
C ALA A 161 8.13 -7.73 -21.69
N LYS A 162 7.57 -6.77 -22.44
CA LYS A 162 6.14 -6.65 -22.80
C LYS A 162 5.16 -6.48 -21.63
N VAL A 163 5.64 -6.13 -20.45
CA VAL A 163 4.79 -5.86 -19.26
C VAL A 163 4.78 -4.38 -18.87
N GLY A 164 5.65 -3.56 -19.48
CA GLY A 164 5.65 -2.10 -19.33
C GLY A 164 4.35 -1.48 -19.82
N GLY A 165 3.78 -0.58 -19.01
CA GLY A 165 2.50 0.09 -19.27
C GLY A 165 1.36 -0.37 -18.37
N ILE A 166 1.46 -1.56 -17.76
CA ILE A 166 0.44 -2.07 -16.83
C ILE A 166 0.24 -1.10 -15.66
N LEU A 167 1.31 -0.48 -15.14
CA LEU A 167 1.21 0.51 -14.06
C LEU A 167 0.39 1.73 -14.48
N GLN A 168 0.53 2.20 -15.73
CA GLN A 168 -0.23 3.34 -16.23
C GLN A 168 -1.70 2.99 -16.52
N LEU A 169 -1.99 1.73 -16.88
CA LEU A 169 -3.34 1.21 -17.09
C LEU A 169 -4.10 0.93 -15.79
N ALA A 170 -3.39 0.69 -14.68
CA ALA A 170 -4.01 0.50 -13.37
C ALA A 170 -4.78 1.73 -12.92
N ASN A 171 -6.04 1.55 -12.53
CA ASN A 171 -6.92 2.60 -12.02
C ASN A 171 -6.77 2.77 -10.51
N TYR A 172 -6.45 1.69 -9.78
CA TYR A 172 -6.30 1.70 -8.32
C TYR A 172 -4.98 1.07 -7.88
N ALA A 173 -4.42 1.57 -6.79
CA ALA A 173 -3.32 0.94 -6.07
C ALA A 173 -3.53 1.09 -4.57
N VAL A 174 -3.62 -0.04 -3.85
CA VAL A 174 -3.94 -0.07 -2.42
C VAL A 174 -2.84 -0.77 -1.66
N GLY A 175 -2.25 -0.08 -0.68
CA GLY A 175 -1.16 -0.59 0.13
C GLY A 175 -1.54 -0.69 1.59
N VAL A 176 -1.11 -1.77 2.24
CA VAL A 176 -1.16 -1.92 3.70
C VAL A 176 0.25 -2.01 4.26
N SER A 177 0.47 -1.49 5.47
CA SER A 177 1.72 -1.62 6.20
C SER A 177 2.94 -1.18 5.37
N GLY A 178 3.93 -2.04 5.14
CA GLY A 178 5.10 -1.74 4.30
C GLY A 178 4.79 -1.19 2.90
N ALA A 179 3.73 -1.69 2.24
CA ALA A 179 3.32 -1.15 0.95
C ALA A 179 2.66 0.24 1.05
N SER A 180 2.08 0.60 2.20
CA SER A 180 1.62 1.98 2.43
C SER A 180 2.79 2.97 2.45
N TRP A 181 3.98 2.53 2.88
CA TRP A 181 5.19 3.36 2.86
C TRP A 181 5.68 3.60 1.44
N LEU A 182 5.63 2.55 0.60
CA LEU A 182 5.92 2.66 -0.83
C LEU A 182 4.99 3.68 -1.50
N LEU A 183 3.67 3.50 -1.34
CA LEU A 183 2.68 4.38 -1.97
C LEU A 183 2.77 5.81 -1.43
N GLY A 184 2.96 5.99 -0.12
CA GLY A 184 3.15 7.31 0.48
C GLY A 184 4.41 8.00 -0.01
N SER A 185 5.54 7.29 -0.08
CA SER A 185 6.81 7.82 -0.63
C SER A 185 6.67 8.22 -2.09
N TRP A 186 6.02 7.37 -2.89
CA TRP A 186 5.83 7.57 -4.32
C TRP A 186 4.87 8.72 -4.62
N ALA A 187 3.70 8.73 -3.99
CA ALA A 187 2.64 9.69 -4.26
C ALA A 187 3.00 11.09 -3.77
N THR A 188 3.58 11.22 -2.58
CA THR A 188 4.02 12.54 -2.06
C THR A 188 5.19 13.12 -2.86
N SER A 189 5.94 12.29 -3.60
CA SER A 189 7.06 12.74 -4.44
C SER A 189 6.69 12.99 -5.91
N ASN A 190 5.39 13.15 -6.22
CA ASN A 190 4.88 13.31 -7.59
C ASN A 190 5.19 12.11 -8.52
N PHE A 191 5.10 10.90 -7.98
CA PHE A 191 5.11 9.65 -8.75
C PHE A 191 6.30 9.45 -9.71
N PRO A 192 7.57 9.60 -9.28
CA PRO A 192 8.72 9.36 -10.14
C PRO A 192 8.82 7.87 -10.52
N GLN A 193 9.79 7.49 -11.36
CA GLN A 193 10.12 6.07 -11.54
C GLN A 193 10.53 5.47 -10.19
N ILE A 194 10.07 4.26 -9.87
CA ILE A 194 10.22 3.67 -8.53
C ILE A 194 11.69 3.46 -8.18
N GLN A 195 12.52 2.97 -9.11
CA GLN A 195 13.98 2.86 -8.89
C GLN A 195 14.62 4.15 -8.41
N THR A 196 14.10 5.31 -8.81
CA THR A 196 14.65 6.57 -8.32
C THR A 196 14.39 6.72 -6.82
N LEU A 197 13.26 6.29 -6.27
CA LEU A 197 12.98 6.44 -4.83
C LEU A 197 13.94 5.67 -3.92
N VAL A 198 14.60 4.62 -4.43
CA VAL A 198 15.43 3.70 -3.64
C VAL A 198 16.46 4.40 -2.73
N PRO A 199 17.34 5.29 -3.24
CA PRO A 199 18.25 6.06 -2.39
C PRO A 199 17.56 6.88 -1.30
N ASN A 200 16.36 7.41 -1.56
CA ASN A 200 15.64 8.26 -0.60
C ASN A 200 15.10 7.47 0.59
N TRP A 201 14.83 6.18 0.43
CA TRP A 201 14.37 5.31 1.51
C TRP A 201 15.43 5.10 2.60
N ARG A 202 16.72 5.38 2.27
CA ARG A 202 17.85 5.32 3.21
C ARG A 202 17.95 3.97 3.93
N LEU A 203 17.61 2.89 3.21
CA LEU A 203 17.61 1.53 3.76
C LEU A 203 19.03 1.03 4.08
N SER A 204 20.03 1.58 3.39
CA SER A 204 21.45 1.23 3.56
C SER A 204 22.19 2.06 4.61
N GLU A 205 21.53 3.00 5.25
CA GLU A 205 22.14 3.75 6.35
C GLU A 205 21.99 2.99 7.67
N ASP A 206 23.00 3.08 8.54
CA ASP A 206 22.99 2.61 9.93
C ASP A 206 22.08 3.50 10.81
N ASN A 207 20.83 3.66 10.36
CA ASN A 207 19.75 4.40 10.96
C ASN A 207 18.56 3.44 11.14
N SER A 208 18.81 2.31 11.80
CA SER A 208 17.74 1.33 12.02
C SER A 208 16.58 2.01 12.77
N LEU A 209 15.35 1.82 12.26
CA LEU A 209 14.07 2.17 12.91
C LEU A 209 13.95 1.63 14.35
N TRP A 210 14.89 0.78 14.80
CA TRP A 210 14.97 0.21 16.15
C TRP A 210 16.31 0.52 16.87
N ASP A 211 17.22 1.29 16.26
CA ASP A 211 18.57 1.54 16.80
C ASP A 211 18.68 2.82 17.62
N TRP A 212 19.79 2.94 18.34
CA TRP A 212 20.16 4.04 19.25
C TRP A 212 20.10 5.45 18.64
N ASN A 213 20.04 5.61 17.31
CA ASN A 213 19.80 6.91 16.67
C ASN A 213 18.34 7.40 16.80
N ILE A 214 17.38 6.53 17.13
CA ILE A 214 16.05 6.97 17.60
C ILE A 214 16.21 7.82 18.85
N ALA A 215 17.13 7.50 19.77
CA ALA A 215 17.33 8.28 20.99
C ALA A 215 17.84 9.71 20.70
N LYS A 216 18.64 9.90 19.63
CA LYS A 216 19.14 11.23 19.23
C LYS A 216 18.02 12.14 18.71
N ASP A 217 17.06 11.58 17.99
CA ASP A 217 15.91 12.32 17.47
C ASP A 217 14.63 12.15 18.32
N TYR A 218 14.68 11.31 19.35
CA TYR A 218 13.57 11.00 20.25
C TYR A 218 13.02 12.28 20.85
N TRP A 219 13.89 13.17 21.31
CA TRP A 219 13.46 14.43 21.91
C TRP A 219 12.79 15.38 20.90
N SER A 220 13.25 15.37 19.64
CA SER A 220 12.64 16.13 18.54
C SER A 220 11.26 15.58 18.17
N HIS A 221 11.14 14.25 18.03
CA HIS A 221 9.87 13.58 17.78
C HIS A 221 8.91 13.74 18.96
N TYR A 222 9.38 13.53 20.19
CA TYR A 222 8.63 13.76 21.42
C TYR A 222 8.10 15.19 21.48
N LYS A 223 8.94 16.20 21.23
CA LYS A 223 8.51 17.61 21.18
C LYS A 223 7.41 17.83 20.15
N THR A 224 7.56 17.29 18.94
CA THR A 224 6.55 17.38 17.87
C THR A 224 5.22 16.75 18.28
N VAL A 225 5.26 15.58 18.95
CA VAL A 225 4.07 14.93 19.51
C VAL A 225 3.45 15.76 20.64
N GLN A 226 4.27 16.36 21.50
CA GLN A 226 3.78 17.26 22.55
C GLN A 226 3.13 18.54 21.99
N GLU A 227 3.57 19.04 20.83
CA GLU A 227 2.93 20.18 20.15
C GLU A 227 1.49 19.83 19.75
N LYS A 228 1.27 18.65 19.14
CA LYS A 228 -0.09 18.16 18.83
C LYS A 228 -0.94 17.97 20.09
N ARG A 229 -0.36 17.42 21.17
CA ARG A 229 -1.05 17.27 22.47
C ARG A 229 -1.43 18.62 23.07
N LYS A 230 -0.54 19.62 23.04
CA LYS A 230 -0.80 20.98 23.53
C LYS A 230 -1.87 21.71 22.70
N ALA A 231 -2.00 21.38 21.42
CA ALA A 231 -3.08 21.85 20.57
C ALA A 231 -4.43 21.16 20.85
N GLY A 232 -4.50 20.23 21.81
CA GLY A 232 -5.74 19.58 22.24
C GLY A 232 -6.09 18.29 21.49
N PHE A 233 -5.23 17.82 20.59
CA PHE A 233 -5.49 16.64 19.77
C PHE A 233 -4.95 15.35 20.40
N PRO A 234 -5.60 14.19 20.15
CA PRO A 234 -5.15 12.92 20.69
C PRO A 234 -3.80 12.50 20.09
N VAL A 235 -2.96 11.90 20.93
CA VAL A 235 -1.65 11.38 20.54
C VAL A 235 -1.47 9.94 21.02
N SER A 236 -0.61 9.20 20.31
CA SER A 236 -0.17 7.85 20.68
C SER A 236 1.26 7.59 20.19
N ILE A 237 1.74 6.37 20.41
CA ILE A 237 3.02 5.91 19.84
C ILE A 237 3.07 6.08 18.30
N VAL A 238 1.91 6.01 17.65
CA VAL A 238 1.81 6.07 16.19
C VAL A 238 2.22 7.45 15.66
N ASP A 239 2.02 8.52 16.42
CA ASP A 239 2.52 9.85 16.04
C ASP A 239 4.05 9.84 15.94
N ALA A 240 4.74 9.32 16.97
CA ALA A 240 6.19 9.19 16.96
C ALA A 240 6.69 8.27 15.85
N TRP A 241 6.01 7.13 15.65
CA TRP A 241 6.30 6.21 14.54
C TRP A 241 6.15 6.88 13.17
N GLY A 242 5.08 7.65 12.96
CA GLY A 242 4.88 8.39 11.72
C GLY A 242 5.94 9.46 11.46
N ARG A 243 6.52 10.06 12.52
CA ARG A 243 7.67 10.96 12.38
C ARG A 243 8.93 10.22 11.94
N ILE A 244 9.18 9.04 12.48
CA ILE A 244 10.30 8.18 12.07
C ILE A 244 10.13 7.79 10.59
N LEU A 245 8.94 7.31 10.20
CA LEU A 245 8.64 6.98 8.81
C LEU A 245 8.81 8.18 7.86
N SER A 246 8.42 9.38 8.29
CA SER A 246 8.57 10.59 7.49
C SER A 246 10.02 10.86 7.09
N ARG A 247 10.99 10.58 7.99
CA ARG A 247 12.41 10.76 7.72
C ARG A 247 12.90 9.89 6.56
N HIS A 248 12.40 8.66 6.47
CA HIS A 248 12.76 7.69 5.45
C HIS A 248 12.00 7.91 4.15
N PHE A 249 10.71 8.18 4.20
CA PHE A 249 9.86 8.03 3.02
C PHE A 249 9.42 9.33 2.36
N ILE A 250 9.35 10.44 3.11
CA ILE A 250 8.89 11.72 2.57
C ILE A 250 10.07 12.46 1.96
N ASN A 251 9.95 12.87 0.70
CA ASN A 251 11.02 13.56 -0.03
C ASN A 251 10.89 15.09 0.07
N GLU A 252 11.24 15.69 1.20
CA GLU A 252 11.42 17.16 1.28
C GLU A 252 12.89 17.55 1.10
N PRO A 253 13.20 18.72 0.49
CA PRO A 253 14.56 19.24 0.42
C PRO A 253 15.11 19.37 1.83
N ASP A 254 16.38 19.01 2.05
CA ASP A 254 17.01 19.01 3.37
C ASP A 254 16.98 20.40 4.01
N LYS A 255 15.91 20.69 4.75
CA LYS A 255 15.92 21.66 5.83
C LYS A 255 16.67 20.96 6.97
N LYS A 256 17.80 21.52 7.41
CA LYS A 256 18.65 20.98 8.49
C LYS A 256 17.78 20.39 9.63
N ASN A 257 17.91 19.07 9.88
CA ASN A 257 17.40 18.29 11.04
C ASN A 257 16.01 17.62 10.94
N SER A 258 15.67 16.79 11.94
CA SER A 258 14.58 15.77 12.09
C SER A 258 13.12 16.20 11.95
N GLN A 259 12.88 17.25 11.17
CA GLN A 259 11.57 17.86 10.93
C GLN A 259 10.98 17.47 9.56
N LYS A 260 11.65 16.58 8.80
CA LYS A 260 11.19 16.08 7.50
C LYS A 260 9.77 15.51 7.58
N GLY A 261 8.92 15.87 6.62
CA GLY A 261 7.52 15.47 6.51
C GLY A 261 6.60 16.06 7.59
N LYS A 262 7.01 17.07 8.36
CA LYS A 262 6.14 17.65 9.41
C LYS A 262 4.92 18.37 8.83
N GLU A 263 5.08 18.98 7.66
CA GLU A 263 4.07 19.79 6.98
C GLU A 263 3.43 19.05 5.79
N VAL A 264 3.87 17.82 5.49
CA VAL A 264 3.39 17.05 4.33
C VAL A 264 2.14 16.27 4.73
N LEU A 265 1.06 16.53 4.00
CA LEU A 265 -0.25 15.93 4.22
C LEU A 265 -0.52 14.83 3.18
N TRP A 266 -1.39 13.88 3.51
CA TRP A 266 -1.85 12.89 2.54
C TRP A 266 -2.76 13.54 1.49
N SER A 267 -3.59 14.50 1.90
CA SER A 267 -4.37 15.36 0.98
C SER A 267 -3.50 16.09 -0.04
N SER A 268 -2.24 16.44 0.27
CA SER A 268 -1.39 17.17 -0.68
C SER A 268 -0.97 16.34 -1.90
N ILE A 269 -1.17 15.01 -1.88
CA ILE A 269 -1.02 14.14 -3.05
C ILE A 269 -1.89 14.65 -4.20
N ARG A 270 -3.12 15.13 -3.91
CA ARG A 270 -4.04 15.65 -4.95
C ARG A 270 -3.54 16.90 -5.66
N GLU A 271 -2.58 17.59 -5.05
CA GLU A 271 -1.99 18.80 -5.62
C GLU A 271 -0.82 18.50 -6.56
N THR A 272 -0.27 17.29 -6.50
CA THR A 272 0.85 16.86 -7.35
C THR A 272 0.44 16.80 -8.81
N SER A 273 1.38 17.07 -9.71
CA SER A 273 1.07 17.21 -11.13
C SER A 273 0.68 15.88 -11.79
N GLY A 274 1.30 14.77 -11.38
CA GLY A 274 0.98 13.42 -11.85
C GLY A 274 -0.43 12.97 -11.44
N TYR A 275 -0.85 13.29 -10.21
CA TYR A 275 -2.21 13.01 -9.75
C TYR A 275 -3.25 13.83 -10.53
N LYS A 276 -3.02 15.14 -10.70
CA LYS A 276 -3.92 16.02 -11.48
C LYS A 276 -4.05 15.60 -12.94
N ARG A 277 -2.96 15.11 -13.54
CA ARG A 277 -2.96 14.59 -14.92
C ARG A 277 -3.54 13.18 -15.04
N ARG A 278 -3.86 12.50 -13.93
CA ARG A 278 -4.36 11.10 -13.92
C ARG A 278 -3.37 10.07 -14.51
N ASP A 279 -2.09 10.41 -14.54
CA ASP A 279 -1.02 9.56 -15.11
C ASP A 279 -0.78 8.28 -14.30
N VAL A 280 -1.29 8.23 -13.07
CA VAL A 280 -1.01 7.21 -12.04
C VAL A 280 -2.31 6.62 -11.51
N PRO A 281 -2.27 5.42 -10.89
CA PRO A 281 -3.44 4.86 -10.20
C PRO A 281 -3.91 5.75 -9.04
N PHE A 282 -5.18 5.66 -8.71
CA PHE A 282 -5.76 6.20 -7.47
C PHE A 282 -5.16 5.44 -6.28
N VAL A 283 -4.28 6.11 -5.53
CA VAL A 283 -3.53 5.50 -4.43
C VAL A 283 -4.32 5.56 -3.12
N MET A 284 -4.31 4.44 -2.40
CA MET A 284 -4.93 4.32 -1.08
C MET A 284 -4.01 3.60 -0.09
N ALA A 285 -4.02 4.06 1.15
CA ALA A 285 -3.51 3.31 2.29
C ALA A 285 -4.69 2.76 3.10
N VAL A 286 -4.54 1.62 3.76
CA VAL A 286 -5.61 1.04 4.59
C VAL A 286 -5.17 0.69 6.00
N THR A 287 -6.14 0.73 6.92
CA THR A 287 -5.99 0.33 8.31
C THR A 287 -7.18 -0.50 8.74
N THR A 288 -7.06 -1.18 9.88
CA THR A 288 -8.21 -1.70 10.63
C THR A 288 -8.39 -0.90 11.92
N SER A 289 -9.41 -1.22 12.72
CA SER A 289 -9.58 -0.68 14.07
C SER A 289 -9.73 -1.77 15.13
N ARG A 290 -9.15 -1.51 16.30
CA ARG A 290 -9.29 -2.36 17.49
C ARG A 290 -10.68 -2.15 18.12
N PRO A 291 -11.42 -3.23 18.45
CA PRO A 291 -12.76 -3.09 19.05
C PRO A 291 -12.79 -2.28 20.34
N ASP A 292 -11.88 -2.58 21.25
CA ASP A 292 -11.58 -1.77 22.43
C ASP A 292 -10.19 -2.09 23.00
N LYS A 293 -9.70 -1.26 23.91
CA LYS A 293 -8.42 -1.50 24.59
C LYS A 293 -8.40 -2.88 25.25
N GLY A 294 -7.41 -3.70 24.91
CA GLY A 294 -7.27 -5.07 25.39
C GLY A 294 -8.14 -6.11 24.70
N GLU A 295 -9.11 -5.69 23.87
CA GLU A 295 -10.01 -6.60 23.16
C GLU A 295 -9.35 -7.11 21.87
N PRO A 296 -9.46 -8.42 21.56
CA PRO A 296 -8.87 -8.99 20.35
C PRO A 296 -9.54 -8.46 19.08
N PHE A 297 -8.79 -8.41 17.98
CA PHE A 297 -9.38 -8.17 16.67
C PHE A 297 -10.29 -9.34 16.27
N THR A 298 -11.30 -9.06 15.45
CA THR A 298 -12.19 -10.09 14.90
C THR A 298 -12.18 -10.06 13.37
N PRO A 299 -12.60 -11.14 12.69
CA PRO A 299 -12.77 -11.12 11.24
C PRO A 299 -13.71 -10.02 10.73
N GLU A 300 -14.65 -9.57 11.57
CA GLU A 300 -15.59 -8.49 11.29
C GLU A 300 -15.03 -7.09 11.55
N SER A 301 -13.85 -6.96 12.15
CA SER A 301 -13.21 -5.66 12.37
C SER A 301 -13.14 -4.88 11.05
N PRO A 302 -13.51 -3.59 11.06
CA PRO A 302 -13.66 -2.82 9.84
C PRO A 302 -12.31 -2.47 9.22
N THR A 303 -12.33 -2.22 7.91
CA THR A 303 -11.18 -1.73 7.15
C THR A 303 -11.47 -0.31 6.70
N TYR A 304 -10.59 0.62 7.04
CA TYR A 304 -10.68 2.03 6.68
C TYR A 304 -9.72 2.36 5.55
N GLU A 305 -10.12 3.31 4.72
CA GLU A 305 -9.43 3.69 3.50
C GLU A 305 -9.00 5.15 3.57
N PHE A 306 -7.73 5.42 3.28
CA PHE A 306 -7.13 6.75 3.19
C PHE A 306 -6.73 7.01 1.75
N SER A 307 -7.51 7.82 1.04
CA SER A 307 -7.16 8.34 -0.28
C SER A 307 -6.77 9.82 -0.20
N ALA A 308 -6.26 10.40 -1.28
CA ALA A 308 -5.98 11.84 -1.32
C ALA A 308 -7.27 12.72 -1.27
N GLU A 309 -8.42 12.10 -1.50
CA GLU A 309 -9.73 12.76 -1.57
C GLU A 309 -10.51 12.60 -0.26
N GLU A 310 -10.58 11.37 0.27
CA GLU A 310 -11.43 11.04 1.41
C GLU A 310 -10.81 10.00 2.34
N PHE A 311 -11.20 10.11 3.62
CA PHE A 311 -11.10 9.05 4.61
C PHE A 311 -12.48 8.40 4.74
N GLY A 312 -12.54 7.08 4.59
CA GLY A 312 -13.81 6.39 4.49
C GLY A 312 -13.79 4.95 4.94
N ILE A 313 -14.99 4.39 4.95
CA ILE A 313 -15.27 3.01 5.27
C ILE A 313 -16.32 2.46 4.30
N PHE A 314 -16.05 1.26 3.80
CA PHE A 314 -17.07 0.40 3.19
C PHE A 314 -17.27 -0.81 4.10
N ASN A 315 -18.44 -0.94 4.71
CA ASN A 315 -18.76 -2.00 5.66
C ASN A 315 -20.25 -2.38 5.55
N PRO A 316 -20.63 -3.65 5.79
CA PRO A 316 -22.03 -4.08 5.79
C PRO A 316 -23.00 -3.19 6.58
N TYR A 317 -22.52 -2.57 7.66
CA TYR A 317 -23.32 -1.76 8.58
C TYR A 317 -23.14 -0.25 8.39
N LEU A 318 -22.13 0.18 7.62
CA LEU A 318 -21.85 1.59 7.40
C LEU A 318 -20.98 1.78 6.16
N ASN A 319 -21.50 2.53 5.19
CA ASN A 319 -20.69 3.13 4.14
C ASN A 319 -20.71 4.65 4.29
N ALA A 320 -19.59 5.25 4.70
CA ALA A 320 -19.49 6.69 4.92
C ALA A 320 -18.07 7.18 4.65
N SER A 321 -17.92 8.46 4.33
CA SER A 321 -16.62 9.10 4.16
C SER A 321 -16.67 10.59 4.50
N ILE A 322 -15.51 11.15 4.78
CA ILE A 322 -15.27 12.60 4.95
C ILE A 322 -14.12 13.03 4.04
N PRO A 323 -14.06 14.29 3.60
CA PRO A 323 -12.87 14.84 2.97
C PRO A 323 -11.65 14.64 3.88
N ILE A 324 -10.55 14.09 3.33
CA ILE A 324 -9.42 13.67 4.17
C ILE A 324 -8.72 14.86 4.85
N GLU A 325 -8.79 16.06 4.28
CA GLU A 325 -8.31 17.29 4.90
C GLU A 325 -8.95 17.55 6.28
N HIS A 326 -10.08 16.92 6.57
CA HIS A 326 -10.82 17.08 7.81
C HIS A 326 -10.78 15.87 8.75
N LEU A 327 -9.84 14.94 8.54
CA LEU A 327 -9.67 13.69 9.29
C LEU A 327 -9.75 13.84 10.82
N GLY A 328 -9.36 14.99 11.37
CA GLY A 328 -9.34 15.23 12.81
C GLY A 328 -10.65 15.72 13.42
N SER A 329 -11.74 15.83 12.64
CA SER A 329 -12.98 16.45 13.09
C SER A 329 -13.99 15.41 13.61
N THR A 330 -14.86 15.84 14.53
CA THR A 330 -16.07 15.10 14.95
C THR A 330 -17.35 15.74 14.43
N HIS A 331 -17.23 16.85 13.70
CA HIS A 331 -18.33 17.62 13.15
C HIS A 331 -19.17 16.78 12.18
N THR A 332 -20.48 16.75 12.37
CA THR A 332 -21.43 16.18 11.40
C THR A 332 -22.59 17.14 11.20
N ALA A 333 -23.34 17.00 10.09
CA ALA A 333 -24.51 17.85 9.82
C ALA A 333 -25.56 17.81 10.95
N GLY A 334 -25.63 16.73 11.73
CA GLY A 334 -26.53 16.59 12.89
C GLY A 334 -25.90 16.89 14.25
N ASN A 335 -24.58 17.07 14.32
CA ASN A 335 -23.84 17.38 15.54
C ASN A 335 -22.65 18.29 15.21
N PRO A 336 -22.89 19.61 15.06
CA PRO A 336 -21.84 20.54 14.70
C PRO A 336 -20.89 20.76 15.88
N ASP A 337 -19.58 20.59 15.65
CA ASP A 337 -18.55 20.95 16.63
C ASP A 337 -18.45 22.49 16.76
N PRO A 338 -18.65 23.07 17.97
CA PRO A 338 -18.56 24.51 18.19
C PRO A 338 -17.15 25.10 17.95
N GLN A 339 -16.10 24.30 17.96
CA GLN A 339 -14.73 24.75 17.64
C GLN A 339 -14.44 24.79 16.14
N GLY A 340 -15.34 24.24 15.30
CA GLY A 340 -15.17 24.13 13.86
C GLY A 340 -14.55 22.80 13.43
N CYS A 341 -14.05 22.76 12.19
CA CYS A 341 -13.47 21.56 11.59
C CYS A 341 -11.96 21.57 11.77
N VAL A 342 -11.33 20.39 11.76
CA VAL A 342 -9.91 20.23 12.06
C VAL A 342 -9.15 19.96 10.76
N ALA A 343 -8.17 20.80 10.43
CA ALA A 343 -7.32 20.62 9.26
C ALA A 343 -5.86 20.27 9.62
N GLY A 344 -5.19 19.54 8.72
CA GLY A 344 -3.80 19.13 8.88
C GLY A 344 -3.59 17.88 9.76
N PHE A 345 -4.66 17.17 10.12
CA PHE A 345 -4.58 15.92 10.89
C PHE A 345 -4.06 14.74 10.05
N ASP A 346 -4.23 14.81 8.74
CA ASP A 346 -3.87 13.82 7.74
C ASP A 346 -2.38 13.84 7.35
N ASN A 347 -1.47 14.12 8.29
CA ASN A 347 -0.03 14.08 8.04
C ASN A 347 0.35 12.75 7.36
N ALA A 348 1.06 12.82 6.23
CA ALA A 348 1.33 11.63 5.40
C ALA A 348 2.13 10.56 6.17
N GLY A 349 3.06 10.98 7.03
CA GLY A 349 3.79 10.09 7.93
C GLY A 349 2.89 9.39 8.94
N PHE A 350 1.91 10.11 9.48
CA PHE A 350 0.94 9.54 10.42
C PHE A 350 -0.01 8.53 9.75
N VAL A 351 -0.48 8.81 8.52
CA VAL A 351 -1.26 7.84 7.72
C VAL A 351 -0.47 6.55 7.47
N MET A 352 0.78 6.67 7.00
CA MET A 352 1.69 5.52 6.84
C MET A 352 1.93 4.79 8.17
N GLY A 353 2.04 5.53 9.27
CA GLY A 353 2.24 4.98 10.62
C GLY A 353 1.03 4.21 11.14
N MET A 354 -0.18 4.68 10.89
CA MET A 354 -1.41 3.96 11.25
C MET A 354 -1.55 2.67 10.44
N SER A 355 -1.27 2.72 9.13
CA SER A 355 -1.34 1.54 8.26
C SER A 355 -0.31 0.46 8.61
N SER A 356 0.81 0.84 9.23
CA SER A 356 1.84 -0.10 9.69
C SER A 356 1.92 -0.24 11.21
N ASN A 357 0.83 0.06 11.92
CA ASN A 357 0.79 0.02 13.37
C ASN A 357 0.74 -1.41 13.94
N ILE A 358 1.84 -2.15 13.80
CA ILE A 358 2.03 -3.47 14.41
C ILE A 358 2.22 -3.40 15.94
N PHE A 359 2.36 -2.20 16.51
CA PHE A 359 2.48 -1.99 17.96
C PHE A 359 1.19 -2.35 18.70
N SER A 360 0.05 -2.35 18.02
CA SER A 360 -1.21 -2.83 18.58
C SER A 360 -1.11 -4.25 19.15
N ARG A 361 -0.21 -5.13 18.68
CA ARG A 361 0.06 -6.44 19.33
C ARG A 361 0.49 -6.32 20.79
N GLY A 362 0.99 -5.16 21.22
CA GLY A 362 1.29 -4.85 22.61
C GLY A 362 0.07 -4.89 23.53
N ASP A 363 -1.11 -4.61 22.97
CA ASP A 363 -2.41 -4.60 23.63
C ASP A 363 -3.21 -5.90 23.43
N SER A 364 -2.62 -6.91 22.78
CA SER A 364 -3.23 -8.25 22.70
C SER A 364 -3.47 -8.86 24.10
N PRO A 365 -4.50 -9.72 24.26
CA PRO A 365 -4.80 -10.42 25.52
C PRO A 365 -3.56 -11.09 26.15
N ARG A 366 -3.50 -11.15 27.49
CA ARG A 366 -2.30 -11.56 28.26
C ARG A 366 -1.74 -12.94 27.91
N HIS A 367 -2.52 -13.81 27.27
CA HIS A 367 -2.13 -15.17 26.90
C HIS A 367 -1.40 -15.25 25.55
N GLU A 368 -1.35 -14.16 24.77
CA GLU A 368 -0.59 -14.12 23.51
C GLU A 368 0.89 -13.76 23.74
N LYS A 369 1.81 -14.50 23.10
CA LYS A 369 3.25 -14.21 23.15
C LYS A 369 3.54 -12.84 22.55
N ARG A 370 3.97 -11.90 23.39
CA ARG A 370 4.33 -10.55 22.94
C ARG A 370 5.68 -10.56 22.20
N PRO A 371 5.76 -9.96 21.00
CA PRO A 371 7.01 -9.83 20.27
C PRO A 371 8.10 -9.07 21.05
N LYS A 372 9.37 -9.49 20.91
CA LYS A 372 10.52 -8.87 21.61
C LYS A 372 10.71 -7.37 21.29
N TYR A 373 10.32 -6.91 20.10
CA TYR A 373 10.43 -5.48 19.72
C TYR A 373 9.56 -4.57 20.59
N LEU A 374 8.44 -5.07 21.13
CA LEU A 374 7.58 -4.32 22.05
C LEU A 374 8.23 -4.07 23.41
N THR A 375 9.14 -4.94 23.84
CA THR A 375 9.89 -4.76 25.09
C THR A 375 10.83 -3.57 25.00
N ALA A 376 11.53 -3.39 23.87
CA ALA A 376 12.39 -2.23 23.64
C ALA A 376 11.58 -0.93 23.65
N VAL A 377 10.44 -0.92 22.96
CA VAL A 377 9.54 0.24 22.87
C VAL A 377 8.97 0.64 24.25
N ARG A 378 8.58 -0.34 25.08
CA ARG A 378 8.07 -0.09 26.44
C ARG A 378 9.10 0.53 27.37
N THR A 379 10.39 0.28 27.17
CA THR A 379 11.46 0.91 27.95
C THR A 379 11.56 2.42 27.66
N PHE A 380 11.11 2.88 26.49
CA PHE A 380 11.19 4.29 26.08
C PHE A 380 9.86 5.03 26.12
N ILE A 381 8.73 4.34 26.30
CA ILE A 381 7.39 4.94 26.26
C ILE A 381 6.60 4.51 27.49
N ASN A 382 6.47 5.43 28.46
CA ASN A 382 5.72 5.22 29.71
C ASN A 382 4.18 5.22 29.52
N ASP A 383 3.68 5.45 28.30
CA ASP A 383 2.24 5.55 28.01
C ASP A 383 1.74 4.37 27.15
N ILE A 384 0.67 3.72 27.60
CA ILE A 384 0.16 2.42 27.11
C ILE A 384 -0.88 2.63 26.00
N ASN A 385 -0.60 3.53 25.06
CA ASN A 385 -1.47 3.87 23.95
C ASN A 385 -0.86 3.34 22.64
N PHE A 386 -1.20 2.09 22.28
CA PHE A 386 -0.60 1.40 21.14
C PHE A 386 -1.29 1.71 19.80
N GLU A 387 -2.53 2.18 19.82
CA GLU A 387 -3.37 2.42 18.66
C GLU A 387 -3.21 3.86 18.14
N GLY A 388 -3.33 4.04 16.82
CA GLY A 388 -3.51 5.37 16.23
C GLY A 388 -4.87 5.93 16.64
N LYS A 389 -4.97 7.22 16.95
CA LYS A 389 -6.21 7.82 17.45
C LYS A 389 -6.74 8.83 16.45
N ILE A 390 -7.92 8.55 15.89
CA ILE A 390 -8.66 9.45 15.01
C ILE A 390 -10.00 9.81 15.68
N PRO A 391 -10.34 11.11 15.81
CA PRO A 391 -11.69 11.53 16.19
C PRO A 391 -12.76 10.96 15.26
N ASN A 392 -13.81 10.38 15.83
CA ASN A 392 -14.78 9.60 15.08
C ASN A 392 -15.86 10.48 14.44
N ALA A 393 -15.62 10.92 13.21
CA ALA A 393 -16.63 11.60 12.38
C ALA A 393 -17.84 10.72 12.03
N PHE A 394 -17.77 9.41 12.27
CA PHE A 394 -18.82 8.44 11.95
C PHE A 394 -19.66 7.99 13.15
N LYS A 395 -19.42 8.61 14.32
CA LYS A 395 -20.12 8.27 15.55
C LYS A 395 -21.64 8.37 15.37
N GLY A 396 -22.36 7.32 15.74
CA GLY A 396 -23.82 7.23 15.66
C GLY A 396 -24.39 7.00 14.26
N LEU A 397 -23.56 6.85 13.22
CA LEU A 397 -24.03 6.67 11.83
C LEU A 397 -24.21 5.20 11.42
N GLY A 398 -23.69 4.27 12.23
CA GLY A 398 -23.76 2.83 11.96
C GLY A 398 -25.19 2.28 12.06
N LYS A 399 -25.52 1.30 11.22
CA LYS A 399 -26.76 0.54 11.35
C LYS A 399 -26.65 -0.54 12.43
N THR A 400 -27.75 -0.76 13.13
CA THR A 400 -27.96 -1.93 13.99
C THR A 400 -28.85 -2.91 13.25
N SER A 401 -28.47 -4.19 13.13
CA SER A 401 -29.37 -5.20 12.60
C SER A 401 -30.52 -5.44 13.59
N ALA A 402 -31.77 -5.45 13.10
CA ALA A 402 -32.95 -5.70 13.94
C ALA A 402 -33.03 -7.16 14.44
N PHE A 403 -32.25 -8.08 13.85
CA PHE A 403 -32.35 -9.53 14.10
C PHE A 403 -31.04 -10.18 14.59
N GLN A 404 -29.92 -9.45 14.54
CA GLN A 404 -28.64 -9.90 15.04
C GLN A 404 -28.06 -8.73 15.82
N SER A 405 -27.53 -8.96 17.02
CA SER A 405 -26.78 -7.97 17.81
C SER A 405 -25.53 -7.40 17.10
N ALA A 406 -25.37 -7.66 15.81
CA ALA A 406 -24.33 -7.13 14.96
C ALA A 406 -24.60 -5.67 14.61
N ARG A 407 -23.56 -4.86 14.83
CA ARG A 407 -23.53 -3.42 14.62
C ARG A 407 -22.16 -3.03 14.10
N TYR A 408 -22.07 -1.85 13.53
CA TYR A 408 -20.78 -1.24 13.24
C TYR A 408 -19.96 -1.07 14.54
N GLN A 409 -18.76 -1.68 14.59
CA GLN A 409 -17.90 -1.78 15.77
C GLN A 409 -17.64 -0.42 16.43
N ASP A 410 -17.34 0.60 15.63
CA ASP A 410 -16.90 1.90 16.13
C ASP A 410 -18.04 2.91 16.29
N THR A 411 -19.31 2.47 16.27
CA THR A 411 -20.47 3.38 16.22
C THR A 411 -20.58 4.31 17.43
N ASP A 412 -20.22 3.88 18.64
CA ASP A 412 -20.42 4.68 19.86
C ASP A 412 -19.13 5.35 20.38
N ARG A 413 -18.01 5.15 19.70
CA ARG A 413 -16.69 5.59 20.19
C ARG A 413 -16.43 7.05 19.81
N ASP A 414 -15.78 7.80 20.69
CA ASP A 414 -15.26 9.13 20.36
C ASP A 414 -14.00 9.08 19.50
N LEU A 415 -13.19 8.03 19.68
CA LEU A 415 -11.94 7.80 18.97
C LEU A 415 -11.97 6.42 18.30
N ILE A 416 -11.65 6.41 17.01
CA ILE A 416 -11.32 5.19 16.26
C ILE A 416 -9.88 4.81 16.59
N LEU A 417 -9.69 3.54 16.94
CA LEU A 417 -8.41 2.98 17.39
C LEU A 417 -7.69 2.25 16.25
N MET A 418 -6.93 2.97 15.45
CA MET A 418 -6.33 2.46 14.22
C MET A 418 -5.16 1.49 14.45
N ALA A 419 -5.16 0.43 13.66
CA ALA A 419 -4.15 -0.61 13.65
C ALA A 419 -3.86 -1.11 12.23
N ASP A 420 -2.77 -1.86 12.09
CA ASP A 420 -2.37 -2.51 10.83
C ASP A 420 -3.38 -3.60 10.43
N SER A 421 -3.92 -3.57 9.20
CA SER A 421 -4.89 -4.58 8.72
C SER A 421 -4.30 -5.98 8.60
N GLY A 422 -2.97 -6.14 8.61
CA GLY A 422 -2.32 -7.44 8.76
C GLY A 422 -2.71 -8.16 10.07
N LEU A 423 -3.20 -7.45 11.09
CA LEU A 423 -3.66 -8.01 12.36
C LEU A 423 -5.04 -8.68 12.28
N ILE A 424 -5.81 -8.42 11.21
CA ILE A 424 -7.07 -9.11 10.90
C ILE A 424 -6.91 -10.09 9.72
N HIS A 425 -5.66 -10.46 9.41
CA HIS A 425 -5.30 -11.26 8.25
C HIS A 425 -5.67 -10.67 6.88
N GLU A 426 -5.94 -9.36 6.80
CA GLU A 426 -6.10 -8.62 5.54
C GLU A 426 -4.78 -7.97 5.09
N ASN A 427 -3.69 -8.74 5.12
CA ASN A 427 -2.35 -8.24 4.76
C ASN A 427 -2.19 -8.03 3.25
N ILE A 428 -3.12 -8.51 2.42
CA ILE A 428 -3.26 -8.13 1.00
C ILE A 428 -4.57 -7.35 0.91
N PRO A 429 -4.59 -6.06 0.55
CA PRO A 429 -5.78 -5.22 0.70
C PRO A 429 -6.80 -5.45 -0.43
N LEU A 430 -7.36 -6.66 -0.52
CA LEU A 430 -8.36 -7.06 -1.51
C LEU A 430 -9.76 -6.55 -1.15
N PHE A 431 -10.10 -6.49 0.14
CA PHE A 431 -11.43 -6.06 0.57
C PHE A 431 -11.82 -4.66 0.04
N PRO A 432 -10.94 -3.64 0.09
CA PRO A 432 -11.14 -2.38 -0.63
C PRO A 432 -11.38 -2.57 -2.14
N LEU A 433 -10.67 -3.47 -2.80
CA LEU A 433 -10.72 -3.58 -4.25
C LEU A 433 -11.91 -4.40 -4.79
N ILE A 434 -12.49 -5.29 -3.98
CA ILE A 434 -13.68 -6.08 -4.34
C ILE A 434 -15.01 -5.37 -4.05
N GLN A 435 -14.97 -4.11 -3.62
CA GLN A 435 -16.20 -3.33 -3.40
C GLN A 435 -17.00 -3.28 -4.71
N PRO A 436 -18.28 -3.74 -4.72
CA PRO A 436 -19.09 -3.81 -5.95
C PRO A 436 -19.17 -2.50 -6.73
N GLU A 437 -19.10 -1.39 -6.02
CA GLU A 437 -19.14 -0.03 -6.54
C GLU A 437 -17.92 0.32 -7.40
N ARG A 438 -16.75 -0.28 -7.12
CA ARG A 438 -15.51 -0.06 -7.86
C ARG A 438 -15.46 -0.86 -9.16
N LYS A 439 -16.27 -1.92 -9.29
CA LYS A 439 -16.44 -2.72 -10.52
C LYS A 439 -15.09 -3.11 -11.14
N LEU A 440 -14.17 -3.65 -10.35
CA LEU A 440 -12.90 -4.12 -10.91
C LEU A 440 -13.12 -5.35 -11.78
N ASP A 441 -12.49 -5.35 -12.95
CA ASP A 441 -12.40 -6.51 -13.83
C ASP A 441 -11.25 -7.42 -13.39
N VAL A 442 -10.13 -6.81 -12.98
CA VAL A 442 -8.90 -7.52 -12.59
C VAL A 442 -8.27 -6.87 -11.36
N ILE A 443 -7.81 -7.71 -10.43
CA ILE A 443 -6.95 -7.29 -9.32
C ILE A 443 -5.62 -8.03 -9.44
N ILE A 444 -4.51 -7.31 -9.53
CA ILE A 444 -3.16 -7.88 -9.39
C ILE A 444 -2.80 -7.84 -7.90
N ALA A 445 -2.74 -8.99 -7.26
CA ALA A 445 -2.43 -9.15 -5.84
C ALA A 445 -0.95 -9.48 -5.66
N LEU A 446 -0.18 -8.56 -5.08
CA LEU A 446 1.24 -8.71 -4.79
C LEU A 446 1.40 -9.15 -3.35
N ASP A 447 1.84 -10.38 -3.14
CA ASP A 447 1.98 -10.96 -1.81
C ASP A 447 3.45 -11.06 -1.39
N ALA A 448 3.85 -10.24 -0.43
CA ALA A 448 5.16 -10.27 0.23
C ALA A 448 5.04 -10.74 1.69
N SER A 449 3.99 -11.46 2.06
CA SER A 449 3.80 -12.00 3.40
C SER A 449 4.89 -13.03 3.75
N ALA A 450 5.10 -13.26 5.04
CA ALA A 450 6.18 -14.07 5.57
C ALA A 450 5.63 -15.25 6.37
N ASP A 451 4.78 -16.05 5.73
CA ASP A 451 3.90 -17.02 6.38
C ASP A 451 4.41 -18.46 6.28
N GLY A 452 5.32 -18.74 5.33
CA GLY A 452 5.91 -20.04 5.12
C GLY A 452 6.78 -20.45 6.31
N SER A 453 6.50 -21.61 6.88
CA SER A 453 7.18 -22.17 8.05
C SER A 453 7.97 -23.44 7.75
N ASP A 454 8.09 -23.81 6.47
CA ASP A 454 8.84 -24.99 6.05
C ASP A 454 10.34 -24.68 6.18
N GLU A 455 10.93 -25.10 7.30
CA GLU A 455 12.37 -24.93 7.58
C GLU A 455 13.24 -25.86 6.73
N ASP A 456 12.66 -26.94 6.20
CA ASP A 456 13.35 -27.95 5.39
C ASP A 456 13.46 -27.53 3.91
N ASP A 457 12.51 -26.72 3.41
CA ASP A 457 12.64 -26.00 2.14
C ASP A 457 12.96 -24.50 2.39
N PRO A 458 14.25 -24.10 2.41
CA PRO A 458 14.64 -22.71 2.63
C PRO A 458 14.16 -21.74 1.53
N ASN A 459 13.64 -22.26 0.41
CA ASN A 459 12.99 -21.46 -0.64
C ASN A 459 11.49 -21.23 -0.37
N LEU A 460 10.94 -21.78 0.71
CA LEU A 460 9.57 -21.56 1.17
C LEU A 460 9.50 -20.94 2.56
N TYR A 461 10.55 -21.10 3.38
CA TYR A 461 10.64 -20.41 4.65
C TYR A 461 10.50 -18.89 4.50
N THR A 462 9.63 -18.26 5.27
CA THR A 462 9.40 -16.79 5.27
C THR A 462 8.92 -16.24 3.90
N TYR A 463 8.43 -17.09 2.99
CA TYR A 463 7.69 -16.69 1.79
C TYR A 463 6.17 -16.75 2.01
N PRO A 464 5.34 -16.17 1.13
CA PRO A 464 3.90 -16.30 1.22
C PRO A 464 3.43 -17.75 1.12
N ASN A 465 2.30 -18.08 1.77
CA ASN A 465 1.67 -19.40 1.69
C ASN A 465 0.18 -19.35 1.28
N GLY A 466 -0.35 -18.15 0.97
CA GLY A 466 -1.75 -17.93 0.60
C GLY A 466 -2.71 -17.67 1.77
N THR A 467 -2.22 -17.62 3.03
CA THR A 467 -3.07 -17.39 4.22
C THR A 467 -3.95 -16.15 4.06
N HIS A 468 -3.37 -15.03 3.64
CA HIS A 468 -4.10 -13.77 3.51
C HIS A 468 -5.13 -13.77 2.37
N MET A 469 -4.85 -14.43 1.24
CA MET A 469 -5.85 -14.66 0.18
C MET A 469 -7.06 -15.43 0.73
N TYR A 470 -6.79 -16.51 1.46
CA TYR A 470 -7.84 -17.39 2.01
C TYR A 470 -8.63 -16.73 3.15
N SER A 471 -7.98 -15.97 4.03
CA SER A 471 -8.65 -15.26 5.13
C SER A 471 -9.67 -14.23 4.63
N ILE A 472 -9.34 -13.48 3.57
CA ILE A 472 -10.28 -12.51 3.00
C ILE A 472 -11.43 -13.24 2.30
N TYR A 473 -11.15 -14.34 1.60
CA TYR A 473 -12.16 -15.18 0.98
C TYR A 473 -13.15 -15.71 2.03
N THR A 474 -12.68 -16.25 3.15
CA THR A 474 -13.57 -16.75 4.22
C THR A 474 -14.37 -15.63 4.88
N LYS A 475 -13.80 -14.42 5.03
CA LYS A 475 -14.56 -13.23 5.46
C LYS A 475 -15.75 -12.94 4.56
N THR A 476 -15.59 -13.03 3.23
CA THR A 476 -16.73 -12.82 2.29
C THR A 476 -17.84 -13.87 2.42
N LYS A 477 -17.57 -15.02 3.06
CA LYS A 477 -18.58 -16.06 3.31
C LYS A 477 -19.39 -15.82 4.58
N LEU A 478 -18.98 -14.89 5.44
CA LEU A 478 -19.76 -14.51 6.61
C LEU A 478 -21.10 -13.87 6.18
N PRO A 479 -22.22 -14.14 6.87
CA PRO A 479 -23.54 -13.64 6.47
C PRO A 479 -23.61 -12.13 6.17
N PRO A 480 -22.97 -11.23 6.95
CA PRO A 480 -22.98 -9.79 6.67
C PRO A 480 -22.23 -9.40 5.39
N TYR A 481 -21.26 -10.22 4.97
CA TYR A 481 -20.35 -9.91 3.86
C TYR A 481 -20.70 -10.63 2.55
N LYS A 482 -21.84 -11.34 2.50
CA LYS A 482 -22.27 -12.11 1.32
C LYS A 482 -22.41 -11.28 0.03
N GLY A 483 -22.57 -9.96 0.16
CA GLY A 483 -22.63 -9.03 -0.99
C GLY A 483 -21.28 -8.66 -1.61
N TYR A 484 -20.16 -9.03 -0.98
CA TYR A 484 -18.81 -8.77 -1.49
C TYR A 484 -18.28 -10.04 -2.14
N HIS A 485 -18.21 -10.05 -3.47
CA HIS A 485 -17.87 -11.25 -4.20
C HIS A 485 -16.35 -11.43 -4.33
N MET A 486 -15.86 -12.61 -3.94
CA MET A 486 -14.48 -13.03 -4.11
C MET A 486 -14.46 -14.44 -4.72
N PRO A 487 -13.61 -14.72 -5.72
CA PRO A 487 -13.51 -16.06 -6.29
C PRO A 487 -13.10 -17.10 -5.25
N SER A 488 -13.37 -18.37 -5.52
CA SER A 488 -12.94 -19.47 -4.67
C SER A 488 -11.43 -19.41 -4.43
N ILE A 489 -11.01 -19.49 -3.17
CA ILE A 489 -9.60 -19.58 -2.79
C ILE A 489 -9.39 -20.93 -2.08
N PRO A 490 -8.47 -21.77 -2.57
CA PRO A 490 -8.08 -23.00 -1.90
C PRO A 490 -7.59 -22.75 -0.47
N ASN A 491 -7.89 -23.69 0.42
CA ASN A 491 -7.57 -23.54 1.82
C ASN A 491 -6.05 -23.47 2.03
N ALA A 492 -5.58 -22.36 2.60
CA ALA A 492 -4.18 -22.19 2.94
C ALA A 492 -3.84 -22.80 4.30
N LEU A 493 -4.84 -22.94 5.19
CA LEU A 493 -4.64 -23.40 6.57
C LEU A 493 -4.43 -24.91 6.69
N ASP A 494 -4.90 -25.69 5.71
CA ASP A 494 -4.65 -27.14 5.62
C ASP A 494 -3.49 -27.51 4.67
N GLY A 495 -2.81 -26.50 4.10
CA GLY A 495 -1.72 -26.69 3.16
C GLY A 495 -2.14 -26.99 1.71
N THR A 496 -3.43 -26.99 1.38
CA THR A 496 -3.90 -27.23 0.00
C THR A 496 -3.33 -26.20 -0.98
N PHE A 497 -3.33 -24.92 -0.59
CA PHE A 497 -2.80 -23.83 -1.42
C PHE A 497 -1.32 -24.05 -1.81
N THR A 498 -0.48 -24.46 -0.86
CA THR A 498 0.95 -24.71 -1.10
C THR A 498 1.21 -26.03 -1.82
N LYS A 499 0.43 -27.08 -1.53
CA LYS A 499 0.49 -28.37 -2.23
C LYS A 499 0.18 -28.23 -3.73
N LEU A 500 -0.75 -27.34 -4.10
CA LEU A 500 -1.07 -26.99 -5.49
C LEU A 500 0.00 -26.07 -6.12
N GLY A 501 0.96 -25.61 -5.33
CA GLY A 501 2.12 -24.81 -5.76
C GLY A 501 1.81 -23.35 -6.08
N TYR A 502 0.65 -22.82 -5.67
CA TYR A 502 0.24 -21.44 -5.97
C TYR A 502 1.12 -20.40 -5.28
N ASN A 503 1.82 -20.78 -4.21
CA ASN A 503 2.81 -19.92 -3.56
C ASN A 503 4.16 -19.82 -4.30
N LYS A 504 4.36 -20.60 -5.36
CA LYS A 504 5.63 -20.66 -6.12
C LYS A 504 5.52 -20.02 -7.51
N ARG A 505 4.33 -19.58 -7.93
CA ARG A 505 4.08 -19.07 -9.29
C ARG A 505 2.90 -18.09 -9.35
N PRO A 506 2.83 -17.26 -10.40
CA PRO A 506 1.61 -16.55 -10.72
C PRO A 506 0.41 -17.49 -10.86
N THR A 507 -0.75 -17.08 -10.34
CA THR A 507 -1.99 -17.88 -10.41
C THR A 507 -3.19 -16.94 -10.66
N PHE A 508 -4.12 -17.36 -11.50
CA PHE A 508 -5.37 -16.64 -11.77
C PHE A 508 -6.50 -17.29 -10.99
N PHE A 509 -7.15 -16.54 -10.09
CA PHE A 509 -8.34 -16.99 -9.37
C PHE A 509 -9.59 -16.34 -9.96
N GLY A 510 -10.65 -17.13 -10.10
CA GLY A 510 -11.93 -16.64 -10.65
C GLY A 510 -12.02 -16.67 -12.16
N CYS A 511 -11.24 -17.54 -12.82
CA CYS A 511 -11.22 -17.64 -14.28
C CYS A 511 -12.59 -17.79 -14.93
N GLU A 512 -13.45 -18.64 -14.36
CA GLU A 512 -14.82 -18.88 -14.81
C GLU A 512 -15.88 -18.14 -13.97
N ASP A 513 -15.46 -17.48 -12.89
CA ASP A 513 -16.34 -16.77 -11.98
C ASP A 513 -16.58 -15.32 -12.45
N ARG A 514 -17.74 -15.09 -13.05
CA ARG A 514 -18.11 -13.80 -13.66
C ARG A 514 -18.76 -12.81 -12.68
N GLN A 515 -18.95 -13.19 -11.41
CA GLN A 515 -19.61 -12.33 -10.43
C GLN A 515 -18.67 -11.30 -9.78
N GLY A 516 -17.36 -11.46 -9.94
CA GLY A 516 -16.38 -10.49 -9.45
C GLY A 516 -15.09 -10.48 -10.26
N PRO A 517 -14.04 -9.81 -9.72
CA PRO A 517 -12.79 -9.63 -10.45
C PRO A 517 -12.04 -10.94 -10.61
N LEU A 518 -11.33 -11.07 -11.74
CA LEU A 518 -10.24 -12.03 -11.87
C LEU A 518 -9.08 -11.57 -10.96
N ILE A 519 -8.57 -12.44 -10.11
CA ILE A 519 -7.40 -12.08 -9.27
C ILE A 519 -6.15 -12.72 -9.87
N VAL A 520 -5.22 -11.88 -10.31
CA VAL A 520 -3.86 -12.29 -10.71
C VAL A 520 -2.98 -12.23 -9.46
N TYR A 521 -2.74 -13.36 -8.84
CA TYR A 521 -1.89 -13.48 -7.65
C TYR A 521 -0.42 -13.63 -8.04
N LEU A 522 0.43 -12.73 -7.54
CA LEU A 522 1.88 -12.73 -7.73
C LEU A 522 2.57 -12.84 -6.35
N PRO A 523 2.96 -14.05 -5.94
CA PRO A 523 3.69 -14.23 -4.69
C PRO A 523 5.14 -13.78 -4.84
N ASN A 524 5.71 -13.23 -3.77
CA ASN A 524 7.14 -13.18 -3.60
C ASN A 524 7.66 -14.63 -3.55
N TYR A 525 8.69 -14.91 -4.33
CA TYR A 525 9.27 -16.24 -4.43
C TYR A 525 10.73 -16.14 -4.85
N TYR A 526 11.51 -17.18 -4.55
CA TYR A 526 12.90 -17.27 -5.01
C TYR A 526 12.92 -17.52 -6.53
N ALA A 527 13.03 -16.46 -7.32
CA ALA A 527 13.22 -16.55 -8.77
C ALA A 527 14.70 -16.48 -9.14
N THR A 528 15.37 -15.42 -8.68
CA THR A 528 16.80 -15.18 -8.93
C THR A 528 17.59 -14.86 -7.67
N GLY A 529 16.91 -14.54 -6.56
CA GLY A 529 17.55 -14.14 -5.31
C GLY A 529 16.66 -14.29 -4.08
N LYS A 530 17.27 -14.25 -2.89
CA LYS A 530 16.62 -14.39 -1.59
C LYS A 530 15.98 -13.07 -1.18
N THR A 531 14.66 -13.05 -1.16
CA THR A 531 13.85 -11.88 -0.79
C THR A 531 12.91 -12.17 0.39
N ASN A 532 13.03 -13.34 1.02
CA ASN A 532 12.30 -13.79 2.21
C ASN A 532 12.89 -13.26 3.52
N THR A 533 13.22 -11.97 3.58
CA THR A 533 13.75 -11.38 4.80
C THR A 533 12.68 -11.31 5.90
N VAL A 534 13.06 -11.47 7.17
CA VAL A 534 12.11 -11.34 8.29
C VAL A 534 11.53 -9.93 8.36
N THR A 535 10.26 -9.80 8.75
CA THR A 535 9.54 -8.50 8.78
C THR A 535 10.20 -7.46 9.70
N THR A 536 10.95 -7.89 10.71
CA THR A 536 11.68 -6.99 11.61
C THR A 536 12.99 -6.46 11.02
N LYS A 537 13.44 -6.98 9.86
CA LYS A 537 14.61 -6.45 9.15
C LYS A 537 14.23 -5.18 8.40
N ILE A 538 14.95 -4.11 8.74
CA ILE A 538 14.63 -2.72 8.39
C ILE A 538 15.79 -1.98 7.71
N SER A 539 17.00 -2.53 7.79
CA SER A 539 18.18 -2.04 7.07
C SER A 539 18.62 -3.09 6.05
N TYR A 540 18.95 -2.62 4.85
CA TYR A 540 19.30 -3.44 3.69
C TYR A 540 20.54 -2.86 3.05
N LYS A 541 21.52 -3.70 2.75
CA LYS A 541 22.66 -3.25 1.94
C LYS A 541 22.17 -2.93 0.51
N PRO A 542 22.85 -2.03 -0.21
CA PRO A 542 22.47 -1.70 -1.60
C PRO A 542 22.30 -2.96 -2.48
N GLU A 543 23.19 -3.94 -2.32
CA GLU A 543 23.16 -5.18 -3.11
C GLU A 543 21.92 -6.03 -2.80
N GLU A 544 21.43 -6.01 -1.56
CA GLU A 544 20.20 -6.70 -1.18
C GLU A 544 18.97 -6.01 -1.80
N ILE A 545 19.00 -4.68 -1.92
CA ILE A 545 17.93 -3.93 -2.60
C ILE A 545 17.96 -4.26 -4.10
N ASP A 546 19.14 -4.27 -4.72
CA ASP A 546 19.30 -4.68 -6.13
C ASP A 546 18.78 -6.11 -6.36
N GLU A 547 18.99 -7.02 -5.40
CA GLU A 547 18.45 -8.37 -5.43
C GLU A 547 16.91 -8.38 -5.41
N PHE A 548 16.25 -7.52 -4.63
CA PHE A 548 14.79 -7.36 -4.69
C PHE A 548 14.32 -6.86 -6.07
N PHE A 549 15.03 -5.91 -6.66
CA PHE A 549 14.66 -5.36 -7.98
C PHE A 549 14.87 -6.37 -9.09
N PHE A 550 15.96 -7.13 -9.04
CA PHE A 550 16.24 -8.19 -10.01
C PHE A 550 15.25 -9.37 -9.87
N ASN A 551 15.00 -9.83 -8.64
CA ASN A 551 14.04 -10.91 -8.37
C ASN A 551 12.61 -10.50 -8.71
N GLY A 552 12.21 -9.27 -8.37
CA GLY A 552 10.90 -8.74 -8.75
C GLY A 552 10.73 -8.63 -10.26
N PHE A 553 11.75 -8.16 -10.99
CA PHE A 553 11.71 -8.16 -12.45
C PHE A 553 11.51 -9.57 -13.00
N ALA A 554 12.24 -10.57 -12.49
CA ALA A 554 12.06 -11.96 -12.90
C ALA A 554 10.64 -12.49 -12.62
N LEU A 555 10.04 -12.14 -11.48
CA LEU A 555 8.67 -12.56 -11.14
C LEU A 555 7.60 -11.85 -11.98
N ALA A 556 7.73 -10.53 -12.19
CA ALA A 556 6.78 -9.73 -12.97
C ALA A 556 6.77 -10.10 -14.46
N THR A 557 7.93 -10.51 -15.00
CA THR A 557 8.12 -10.81 -16.42
C THR A 557 8.16 -12.30 -16.74
N GLN A 558 8.36 -13.15 -15.73
CA GLN A 558 8.72 -14.57 -15.89
C GLN A 558 9.81 -14.79 -16.94
N SER A 559 10.77 -13.86 -17.06
CA SER A 559 11.80 -13.93 -18.10
C SER A 559 12.94 -14.88 -17.75
N MET A 560 13.10 -15.23 -16.46
CA MET A 560 14.21 -16.01 -15.94
C MET A 560 13.87 -16.70 -14.61
N GLY A 561 14.75 -17.61 -14.18
CA GLY A 561 14.58 -18.36 -12.93
C GLY A 561 13.63 -19.56 -13.09
N PRO A 562 13.28 -20.23 -11.98
CA PRO A 562 12.42 -21.42 -11.98
C PRO A 562 10.97 -21.13 -12.42
N THR A 563 10.56 -19.86 -12.39
CA THR A 563 9.23 -19.41 -12.83
C THR A 563 9.22 -18.97 -14.30
N GLN A 564 10.31 -19.18 -15.05
CA GLN A 564 10.43 -18.70 -16.43
C GLN A 564 9.33 -19.27 -17.34
N ASN A 565 8.62 -18.38 -18.04
CA ASN A 565 7.68 -18.75 -19.09
C ASN A 565 7.63 -17.63 -20.14
N LYS A 566 7.99 -17.95 -21.39
CA LYS A 566 8.01 -16.97 -22.50
C LYS A 566 6.61 -16.47 -22.87
N ASP A 567 5.57 -17.26 -22.56
CA ASP A 567 4.19 -16.90 -22.88
C ASP A 567 3.55 -15.99 -21.81
N TRP A 568 4.21 -15.83 -20.66
CA TRP A 568 3.65 -15.09 -19.53
C TRP A 568 3.20 -13.66 -19.86
N PRO A 569 3.96 -12.81 -20.56
CA PRO A 569 3.49 -11.45 -20.85
C PRO A 569 2.18 -11.45 -21.65
N MET A 570 2.00 -12.42 -22.56
CA MET A 570 0.76 -12.61 -23.30
C MET A 570 -0.35 -13.16 -22.40
N CYS A 571 -0.04 -14.10 -21.51
CA CYS A 571 -1.02 -14.64 -20.56
C CYS A 571 -1.51 -13.61 -19.54
N LEU A 572 -0.61 -12.72 -19.08
CA LEU A 572 -0.96 -11.59 -18.24
C LEU A 572 -1.86 -10.62 -19.02
N ALA A 573 -1.53 -10.28 -20.26
CA ALA A 573 -2.39 -9.44 -21.10
C ALA A 573 -3.77 -10.06 -21.33
N CYS A 574 -3.84 -11.38 -21.59
CA CYS A 574 -5.10 -12.12 -21.70
C CYS A 574 -5.95 -11.99 -20.43
N ALA A 575 -5.34 -12.09 -19.23
CA ALA A 575 -6.03 -11.87 -17.98
C ALA A 575 -6.57 -10.43 -17.86
N LEU A 576 -5.76 -9.43 -18.24
CA LEU A 576 -6.13 -8.00 -18.18
C LEU A 576 -7.30 -7.63 -19.09
N VAL A 577 -7.44 -8.27 -20.26
CA VAL A 577 -8.52 -7.97 -21.22
C VAL A 577 -9.75 -8.86 -21.08
N ASP A 578 -9.66 -9.99 -20.37
CA ASP A 578 -10.66 -11.06 -20.39
C ASP A 578 -12.09 -10.58 -20.16
N ARG A 579 -12.32 -9.83 -19.08
CA ARG A 579 -13.67 -9.35 -18.76
C ARG A 579 -14.23 -8.39 -19.79
N GLN A 580 -13.39 -7.53 -20.38
CA GLN A 580 -13.82 -6.63 -21.45
C GLN A 580 -14.08 -7.40 -22.76
N VAL A 581 -13.29 -8.42 -23.08
CA VAL A 581 -13.54 -9.30 -24.24
C VAL A 581 -14.92 -9.96 -24.10
N LEU A 582 -15.22 -10.51 -22.92
CA LEU A 582 -16.53 -11.10 -22.65
C LEU A 582 -17.66 -10.07 -22.68
N ARG A 583 -17.45 -8.86 -22.13
CA ARG A 583 -18.43 -7.75 -22.21
C ARG A 583 -18.67 -7.27 -23.64
N ASN A 584 -17.67 -7.38 -24.52
CA ASN A 584 -17.81 -7.12 -25.96
C ASN A 584 -18.50 -8.28 -26.72
N SER A 585 -19.01 -9.30 -26.02
CA SER A 585 -19.61 -10.51 -26.61
C SER A 585 -18.65 -11.31 -27.51
N ALA A 586 -17.34 -11.15 -27.29
CA ALA A 586 -16.31 -11.92 -27.96
C ALA A 586 -15.88 -13.12 -27.09
N VAL A 587 -15.28 -14.12 -27.73
CA VAL A 587 -14.72 -15.29 -27.05
C VAL A 587 -13.21 -15.12 -26.86
N ARG A 588 -12.66 -15.79 -25.84
CA ARG A 588 -11.20 -15.89 -25.65
C ARG A 588 -10.56 -16.47 -26.91
N SER A 589 -9.48 -15.87 -27.39
CA SER A 589 -8.64 -16.47 -28.44
C SER A 589 -8.03 -17.79 -27.97
N ALA A 590 -7.57 -18.64 -28.90
CA ALA A 590 -6.92 -19.90 -28.55
C ALA A 590 -5.70 -19.70 -27.63
N GLN A 591 -4.91 -18.65 -27.86
CA GLN A 591 -3.78 -18.27 -27.00
C GLN A 591 -4.26 -17.94 -25.58
N CYS A 592 -5.30 -17.12 -25.44
CA CYS A 592 -5.84 -16.79 -24.11
C CYS A 592 -6.47 -18.02 -23.42
N GLN A 593 -7.13 -18.92 -24.15
CA GLN A 593 -7.62 -20.18 -23.56
C GLN A 593 -6.47 -21.05 -23.03
N ALA A 594 -5.36 -21.16 -23.77
CA ALA A 594 -4.17 -21.87 -23.32
C ALA A 594 -3.55 -21.23 -22.07
N CYS A 595 -3.48 -19.89 -22.02
CA CYS A 595 -3.04 -19.15 -20.86
C CYS A 595 -3.90 -19.42 -19.62
N PHE A 596 -5.23 -19.40 -19.77
CA PHE A 596 -6.13 -19.72 -18.67
C PHE A 596 -5.94 -21.18 -18.22
N LYS A 597 -5.78 -22.13 -19.15
CA LYS A 597 -5.46 -23.53 -18.78
C LYS A 597 -4.15 -23.66 -17.98
N ALA A 598 -3.17 -22.81 -18.25
CA ALA A 598 -1.86 -22.85 -17.59
C ALA A 598 -1.84 -22.17 -16.22
N TYR A 599 -2.57 -21.06 -16.07
CA TYR A 599 -2.46 -20.17 -14.90
C TYR A 599 -3.67 -20.17 -13.98
N CYS A 600 -4.83 -20.65 -14.43
CA CYS A 600 -6.00 -20.72 -13.56
C CYS A 600 -5.76 -21.67 -12.39
N ASP A 601 -6.36 -21.33 -11.26
CA ASP A 601 -6.50 -22.27 -10.17
C ASP A 601 -7.27 -23.51 -10.68
N ALA A 602 -6.74 -24.69 -10.38
CA ALA A 602 -7.40 -25.95 -10.66
C ALA A 602 -8.73 -25.99 -9.86
N PRO A 603 -9.86 -26.31 -10.52
CA PRO A 603 -11.17 -26.38 -9.86
C PRO A 603 -11.25 -27.46 -8.78
#